data_AF-A0A2V8K368-F1
#
_entry.id   AF-A0A2V8K368-F1
#
_cell.length_a   1.000
_cell.length_b   1.000
_cell.length_c   1.000
_cell.angle_alpha   90.00
_cell.angle_beta   90.00
_cell.angle_gamma   90.00
#
_symmetry.space_group_name_H-M   'P 1'
#
loop_
_entity.id
_entity.type
_entity.pdbx_description
1 polymer ?
#
loop_
_entity_poly.entity_id
_entity_poly.type
_entity_poly.pdbx_seq_one_letter_code
_entity_poly.pdbx_strand_id
1 'polypeptide(L)'
;GCNMAFRKSALQAIGGFDPQFRVAGDDVDVCWRIHQQGWTIGFSPAAVVWHHRRNSVRAYLKQQRGYGRAEALLEKKWPDKYNASGHLSWKGRIYGKGRTYIIGQRRRIYNGIWGSALFQYIYEPAPSLTQGWPQMPEWYLVILMLAVFSALGLTWKPLMLAAPFLVLSVGVPIAQAIASASRASFTSSTRSRLSAFGQTALTALLYTLQPMARLYGRLCHGLTPWRRRVMFGHELRRRIVFPIWSELWQSPTDWIRSVEDALRGAGAVILRGGECDPWDLEVRGGILSSIRLLVAVEEHGAGRQRVLVRSWPQNSTEGRVLAWLLIVLSVWAASDGARNVSVILAISAALLLFGMLRESWAATAVVLHALRSIVRRDRGASVRSADLV
;
A
#
# COMPACT_ATOMS: atom_id res chain seq x y z
N GLY A 1 -11.18 -18.10 3.13
CA GLY A 1 -12.53 -18.04 2.55
C GLY A 1 -13.25 -19.31 2.91
N CYS A 2 -14.34 -19.24 3.66
CA CYS A 2 -14.99 -20.43 4.23
C CYS A 2 -16.19 -20.95 3.41
N ASN A 3 -16.67 -20.18 2.43
CA ASN A 3 -17.86 -20.51 1.64
C ASN A 3 -17.60 -20.25 0.16
N MET A 4 -16.89 -21.17 -0.48
CA MET A 4 -16.49 -21.04 -1.88
C MET A 4 -16.57 -22.42 -2.54
N ALA A 5 -17.03 -22.44 -3.79
CA ALA A 5 -17.01 -23.61 -4.65
C ALA A 5 -16.21 -23.31 -5.91
N PHE A 6 -15.41 -24.27 -6.37
CA PHE A 6 -14.57 -24.15 -7.56
C PHE A 6 -14.86 -25.30 -8.52
N ARG A 7 -14.80 -25.02 -9.82
CA ARG A 7 -14.69 -26.11 -10.81
C ARG A 7 -13.35 -26.81 -10.59
N LYS A 8 -13.35 -28.14 -10.49
CA LYS A 8 -12.13 -28.94 -10.27
C LYS A 8 -11.06 -28.62 -11.31
N SER A 9 -11.44 -28.55 -12.59
CA SER A 9 -10.54 -28.23 -13.69
C SER A 9 -9.88 -26.86 -13.53
N ALA A 10 -10.64 -25.83 -13.14
CA ALA A 10 -10.10 -24.49 -12.91
C ALA A 10 -9.10 -24.47 -11.74
N LEU A 11 -9.40 -25.16 -10.64
CA LEU A 11 -8.51 -25.23 -9.49
C LEU A 11 -7.23 -26.01 -9.80
N GLN A 12 -7.31 -27.10 -10.56
CA GLN A 12 -6.14 -27.87 -11.00
C GLN A 12 -5.25 -27.07 -11.95
N ALA A 13 -5.85 -26.32 -12.88
CA ALA A 13 -5.12 -25.54 -13.87
C ALA A 13 -4.29 -24.40 -13.27
N ILE A 14 -4.66 -23.86 -12.10
CA ILE A 14 -3.83 -22.89 -11.37
C ILE A 14 -2.86 -23.53 -10.37
N GLY A 15 -2.84 -24.86 -10.25
CA GLY A 15 -2.00 -25.60 -9.30
C GLY A 15 -2.56 -25.67 -7.87
N GLY A 16 -3.87 -25.51 -7.68
CA GLY A 16 -4.52 -25.64 -6.36
C GLY A 16 -4.26 -24.49 -5.40
N PHE A 17 -4.41 -24.72 -4.10
CA PHE A 17 -4.08 -23.74 -3.06
C PHE A 17 -2.57 -23.72 -2.83
N ASP A 18 -2.02 -22.53 -2.62
CA ASP A 18 -0.60 -22.39 -2.35
C ASP A 18 -0.30 -22.70 -0.86
N PRO A 19 0.55 -23.70 -0.56
CA PRO A 19 0.79 -24.17 0.80
C PRO A 19 1.52 -23.16 1.70
N GLN A 20 2.01 -22.03 1.15
CA GLN A 20 2.57 -20.96 1.97
C GLN A 20 1.51 -20.26 2.84
N PHE A 21 0.24 -20.25 2.40
CA PHE A 21 -0.86 -19.60 3.11
C PHE A 21 -1.55 -20.56 4.09
N ARG A 22 -0.94 -20.77 5.27
CA ARG A 22 -1.46 -21.70 6.29
C ARG A 22 -2.47 -21.10 7.27
N VAL A 23 -2.58 -19.77 7.31
CA VAL A 23 -3.37 -19.06 8.34
C VAL A 23 -4.53 -18.29 7.72
N ALA A 24 -4.25 -17.53 6.66
CA ALA A 24 -5.22 -16.76 5.88
C ALA A 24 -4.57 -16.31 4.56
N GLY A 25 -5.36 -15.74 3.66
CA GLY A 25 -4.92 -15.17 2.38
C GLY A 25 -4.85 -16.19 1.23
N ASP A 26 -5.03 -17.46 1.54
CA ASP A 26 -5.16 -18.58 0.61
C ASP A 26 -6.31 -18.37 -0.39
N ASP A 27 -7.43 -17.85 0.09
CA ASP A 27 -8.60 -17.49 -0.71
C ASP A 27 -8.35 -16.32 -1.65
N VAL A 28 -7.69 -15.27 -1.17
CA VAL A 28 -7.34 -14.10 -1.97
C VAL A 28 -6.37 -14.49 -3.10
N ASP A 29 -5.34 -15.28 -2.77
CA ASP A 29 -4.35 -15.77 -3.73
C ASP A 29 -5.00 -16.62 -4.84
N VAL A 30 -5.85 -17.59 -4.46
CA VAL A 30 -6.58 -18.42 -5.43
C VAL A 30 -7.47 -17.56 -6.33
N CYS A 31 -8.23 -16.62 -5.76
CA CYS A 31 -9.07 -15.72 -6.55
C CYS A 31 -8.26 -14.91 -7.57
N TRP A 32 -7.09 -14.38 -7.18
CA TRP A 32 -6.24 -13.63 -8.11
C TRP A 32 -5.61 -14.49 -9.19
N ARG A 33 -5.25 -15.74 -8.90
CA ARG A 33 -4.75 -16.69 -9.91
C ARG A 33 -5.84 -17.10 -10.88
N ILE A 34 -7.07 -17.35 -10.41
CA ILE A 34 -8.23 -17.59 -11.28
C ILE A 34 -8.47 -16.41 -12.21
N HIS A 35 -8.43 -15.18 -11.68
CA HIS A 35 -8.65 -13.98 -12.48
C HIS A 35 -7.55 -13.76 -13.54
N GLN A 36 -6.30 -14.14 -13.25
CA GLN A 36 -5.21 -14.09 -14.22
C GLN A 36 -5.38 -15.04 -15.41
N GLN A 37 -6.15 -16.12 -15.25
CA GLN A 37 -6.53 -17.01 -16.35
C GLN A 37 -7.67 -16.45 -17.21
N GLY A 38 -8.12 -15.21 -16.93
CA GLY A 38 -9.27 -14.61 -17.60
C GLY A 38 -10.63 -15.18 -17.14
N TRP A 39 -10.65 -16.00 -16.10
CA TRP A 39 -11.89 -16.59 -15.59
C TRP A 39 -12.63 -15.66 -14.63
N THR A 40 -13.93 -15.92 -14.50
CA THR A 40 -14.85 -15.13 -13.69
C THR A 40 -15.11 -15.74 -12.33
N ILE A 41 -15.29 -14.88 -11.32
CA ILE A 41 -15.72 -15.26 -9.98
C ILE A 41 -17.13 -14.70 -9.77
N GLY A 42 -18.07 -15.58 -9.42
CA GLY A 42 -19.46 -15.20 -9.13
C GLY A 42 -19.74 -15.12 -7.62
N PHE A 43 -20.70 -14.29 -7.25
CA PHE A 43 -21.24 -14.21 -5.89
C PHE A 43 -22.71 -14.65 -5.91
N SER A 44 -23.08 -15.63 -5.08
CA SER A 44 -24.47 -16.05 -4.89
C SER A 44 -24.96 -15.61 -3.51
N PRO A 45 -25.91 -14.66 -3.41
CA PRO A 45 -26.44 -14.21 -2.12
C PRO A 45 -27.23 -15.31 -1.40
N ALA A 46 -27.72 -16.33 -2.11
CA ALA A 46 -28.46 -17.46 -1.55
C ALA A 46 -27.54 -18.57 -1.02
N ALA A 47 -26.26 -18.59 -1.40
CA ALA A 47 -25.29 -19.57 -0.91
C ALA A 47 -24.77 -19.14 0.47
N VAL A 48 -25.48 -19.49 1.53
CA VAL A 48 -25.14 -19.05 2.89
C VAL A 48 -24.74 -20.22 3.79
N VAL A 49 -23.74 -19.99 4.64
CA VAL A 49 -23.26 -20.96 5.65
C VAL A 49 -23.10 -20.29 7.00
N TRP A 50 -23.38 -21.00 8.08
CA TRP A 50 -23.17 -20.50 9.43
C TRP A 50 -21.72 -20.71 9.84
N HIS A 51 -21.05 -19.61 10.22
CA HIS A 51 -19.66 -19.64 10.62
C HIS A 51 -19.52 -19.29 12.11
N HIS A 52 -19.04 -20.24 12.90
CA HIS A 52 -18.75 -20.00 14.31
C HIS A 52 -17.57 -19.04 14.47
N ARG A 53 -17.81 -17.92 15.15
CA ARG A 53 -16.76 -16.93 15.44
C ARG A 53 -15.90 -17.38 16.61
N ARG A 54 -14.70 -16.80 16.74
CA ARG A 54 -13.83 -17.04 17.89
C ARG A 54 -14.52 -16.55 19.17
N ASN A 55 -14.48 -17.38 20.21
CA ASN A 55 -15.18 -17.15 21.48
C ASN A 55 -14.30 -16.54 22.58
N SER A 56 -13.04 -16.19 22.28
CA SER A 56 -12.13 -15.56 23.24
C SER A 56 -11.32 -14.42 22.62
N VAL A 57 -11.00 -13.42 23.44
CA VAL A 57 -10.14 -12.28 23.05
C VAL A 57 -8.79 -12.78 22.53
N ARG A 58 -8.17 -13.75 23.22
CA ARG A 58 -6.89 -14.33 22.80
C ARG A 58 -6.96 -14.95 21.42
N ALA A 59 -8.00 -15.75 21.13
CA ALA A 59 -8.18 -16.37 19.82
C ALA A 59 -8.46 -15.33 18.73
N TYR A 60 -9.26 -14.30 19.03
CA TYR A 60 -9.50 -13.19 18.13
C TYR A 60 -8.22 -12.42 17.78
N LEU A 61 -7.42 -12.04 18.78
CA LEU A 61 -6.16 -11.32 18.54
C LEU A 61 -5.14 -12.19 17.79
N LYS A 62 -5.10 -13.50 18.05
CA LYS A 62 -4.27 -14.45 17.27
C LYS A 62 -4.71 -14.47 15.80
N GLN A 63 -6.02 -14.43 15.53
CA GLN A 63 -6.56 -14.35 14.18
C GLN A 63 -6.17 -13.03 13.48
N GLN A 64 -6.28 -11.88 14.17
CA GLN A 64 -5.88 -10.58 13.60
C GLN A 64 -4.37 -10.53 13.28
N ARG A 65 -3.52 -11.09 14.15
CA ARG A 65 -2.08 -11.27 13.83
C ARG A 65 -1.89 -12.16 12.60
N GLY A 66 -2.67 -13.24 12.50
CA GLY A 66 -2.70 -14.13 11.35
C GLY A 66 -3.07 -13.43 10.04
N TYR A 67 -4.03 -12.50 10.09
CA TYR A 67 -4.36 -11.65 8.95
C TYR A 67 -3.22 -10.71 8.57
N GLY A 68 -2.55 -10.08 9.54
CA GLY A 68 -1.37 -9.26 9.25
C GLY A 68 -0.22 -10.05 8.59
N ARG A 69 -0.01 -11.29 9.03
CA ARG A 69 0.93 -12.23 8.39
C ARG A 69 0.53 -12.54 6.95
N ALA A 70 -0.75 -12.86 6.73
CA ALA A 70 -1.27 -13.18 5.41
C ALA A 70 -1.13 -11.99 4.44
N GLU A 71 -1.37 -10.77 4.92
CA GLU A 71 -1.15 -9.55 4.13
C GLU A 71 0.31 -9.42 3.70
N ALA A 72 1.27 -9.69 4.58
CA ALA A 72 2.68 -9.62 4.22
C ALA A 72 3.08 -10.65 3.16
N LEU A 73 2.56 -11.88 3.27
CA LEU A 73 2.80 -12.94 2.28
C LEU A 73 2.15 -12.62 0.93
N LEU A 74 0.89 -12.16 0.95
CA LEU A 74 0.17 -11.75 -0.25
C LEU A 74 0.84 -10.57 -0.93
N GLU A 75 1.31 -9.59 -0.16
CA GLU A 75 2.02 -8.43 -0.69
C GLU A 75 3.33 -8.87 -1.37
N LYS A 76 4.09 -9.77 -0.75
CA LYS A 76 5.31 -10.32 -1.35
C LYS A 76 5.05 -11.07 -2.66
N LYS A 77 3.97 -11.85 -2.74
CA LYS A 77 3.60 -12.64 -3.93
C LYS A 77 2.94 -11.79 -5.02
N TRP A 78 2.15 -10.78 -4.63
CA TRP A 78 1.32 -9.95 -5.50
C TRP A 78 1.54 -8.46 -5.26
N PRO A 79 2.78 -7.94 -5.39
CA PRO A 79 3.11 -6.58 -4.98
C PRO A 79 2.36 -5.50 -5.77
N ASP A 80 1.98 -5.80 -7.02
CA ASP A 80 1.19 -4.89 -7.89
C ASP A 80 -0.25 -4.70 -7.37
N LYS A 81 -0.76 -5.60 -6.52
CA LYS A 81 -2.09 -5.50 -5.90
C LYS A 81 -2.11 -4.64 -4.63
N TYR A 82 -0.96 -4.10 -4.24
CA TYR A 82 -0.79 -3.30 -3.02
C TYR A 82 -0.19 -1.91 -3.33
N ASN A 83 -0.51 -0.90 -2.54
CA ASN A 83 0.04 0.45 -2.63
C ASN A 83 1.39 0.59 -1.88
N ALA A 84 2.01 1.79 -1.92
CA ALA A 84 3.30 2.11 -1.26
C ALA A 84 3.33 1.68 0.22
N SER A 85 2.29 2.06 0.96
CA SER A 85 2.11 1.73 2.37
C SER A 85 1.80 0.25 2.68
N GLY A 86 1.64 -0.61 1.67
CA GLY A 86 1.35 -2.03 1.88
C GLY A 86 -0.13 -2.34 2.10
N HIS A 87 -1.03 -1.47 1.63
CA HIS A 87 -2.47 -1.72 1.63
C HIS A 87 -2.94 -2.21 0.26
N LEU A 88 -3.92 -3.11 0.26
CA LEU A 88 -4.55 -3.60 -0.97
C LEU A 88 -5.11 -2.43 -1.79
N SER A 89 -4.62 -2.27 -3.02
CA SER A 89 -5.19 -1.36 -4.02
C SER A 89 -6.34 -2.09 -4.71
N TRP A 90 -7.55 -1.87 -4.22
CA TRP A 90 -8.75 -2.47 -4.78
C TRP A 90 -9.70 -1.41 -5.36
N LYS A 91 -10.18 -1.68 -6.58
CA LYS A 91 -11.20 -0.91 -7.27
C LYS A 91 -12.53 -1.67 -7.16
N GLY A 92 -13.34 -1.36 -6.15
CA GLY A 92 -14.67 -1.99 -5.98
C GLY A 92 -15.42 -1.50 -4.74
N ARG A 93 -16.49 -2.22 -4.35
CA ARG A 93 -17.33 -1.88 -3.19
C ARG A 93 -17.57 -3.06 -2.24
N ILE A 94 -17.39 -2.83 -0.94
CA ILE A 94 -17.66 -3.85 0.08
C ILE A 94 -19.14 -3.74 0.40
N TYR A 95 -19.92 -4.73 -0.04
CA TYR A 95 -21.34 -4.80 0.26
C TYR A 95 -21.55 -5.19 1.73
N GLY A 96 -22.11 -4.29 2.54
CA GLY A 96 -22.54 -4.59 3.90
C GLY A 96 -22.27 -3.48 4.92
N LYS A 97 -22.81 -3.65 6.14
CA LYS A 97 -22.61 -2.77 7.31
C LYS A 97 -21.22 -2.92 7.96
N GLY A 98 -20.29 -3.63 7.31
CA GLY A 98 -19.01 -4.06 7.87
C GLY A 98 -17.92 -2.98 7.97
N ARG A 99 -18.25 -1.72 7.70
CA ARG A 99 -17.36 -0.59 8.01
C ARG A 99 -17.61 -0.13 9.43
N THR A 100 -16.53 0.08 10.18
CA THR A 100 -16.51 0.96 11.35
C THR A 100 -17.20 2.27 10.97
N TYR A 101 -18.00 2.81 11.89
CA TYR A 101 -18.77 4.00 11.60
C TYR A 101 -17.84 5.15 11.23
N ILE A 102 -18.07 5.77 10.07
CA ILE A 102 -17.37 6.98 9.66
C ILE A 102 -18.05 8.16 10.35
N ILE A 103 -17.37 8.74 11.34
CA ILE A 103 -17.84 9.92 12.07
C ILE A 103 -18.03 11.07 11.07
N GLY A 104 -19.23 11.67 11.09
CA GLY A 104 -19.57 12.81 10.23
C GLY A 104 -20.25 12.44 8.90
N GLN A 105 -20.31 11.16 8.51
CA GLN A 105 -21.05 10.76 7.31
C GLN A 105 -22.57 10.78 7.59
N ARG A 106 -23.23 11.89 7.23
CA ARG A 106 -24.71 11.96 7.23
C ARG A 106 -25.23 11.13 6.06
N ARG A 107 -26.01 10.08 6.36
CA ARG A 107 -26.79 9.37 5.36
C ARG A 107 -27.98 10.24 4.98
N ARG A 108 -27.96 10.84 3.79
CA ARG A 108 -29.09 11.60 3.26
C ARG A 108 -29.89 10.69 2.35
N ILE A 109 -31.14 10.42 2.72
CA ILE A 109 -32.11 9.80 1.83
C ILE A 109 -32.60 10.92 0.92
N TYR A 110 -32.29 10.84 -0.38
CA TYR A 110 -32.72 11.84 -1.35
C TYR A 110 -34.18 11.55 -1.72
N ASN A 111 -35.08 12.38 -1.23
CA ASN A 111 -36.52 12.23 -1.49
C ASN A 111 -36.97 13.04 -2.72
N GLY A 112 -36.12 13.88 -3.32
CA GLY A 112 -36.55 14.78 -4.39
C GLY A 112 -37.51 15.87 -3.91
N ILE A 113 -38.02 16.70 -4.82
CA ILE A 113 -39.06 17.67 -4.51
C ILE A 113 -40.36 16.89 -4.25
N TRP A 114 -40.97 17.08 -3.07
CA TRP A 114 -42.20 16.39 -2.65
C TRP A 114 -42.14 14.85 -2.58
N GLY A 115 -40.98 14.24 -2.39
CA GLY A 115 -40.89 12.77 -2.31
C GLY A 115 -40.82 12.05 -3.67
N SER A 116 -40.67 12.78 -4.76
CA SER A 116 -40.71 12.25 -6.14
C SER A 116 -39.43 11.60 -6.66
N ALA A 117 -38.37 11.46 -5.84
CA ALA A 117 -37.13 10.85 -6.31
C ALA A 117 -37.33 9.36 -6.67
N LEU A 118 -37.14 9.03 -7.95
CA LEU A 118 -37.34 7.69 -8.50
C LEU A 118 -36.36 6.63 -7.97
N PHE A 119 -35.17 7.03 -7.51
CA PHE A 119 -34.18 6.11 -6.97
C PHE A 119 -33.20 6.82 -6.01
N GLN A 120 -32.73 6.10 -5.01
CA GLN A 120 -31.62 6.56 -4.18
C GLN A 120 -30.32 6.50 -4.98
N TYR A 121 -29.41 7.44 -4.74
CA TYR A 121 -28.05 7.33 -5.27
C TYR A 121 -27.32 6.22 -4.49
N ILE A 122 -27.34 4.99 -5.02
CA ILE A 122 -26.69 3.80 -4.41
C ILE A 122 -25.15 3.86 -4.59
N TYR A 123 -24.65 4.78 -5.42
CA TYR A 123 -23.26 4.84 -5.83
C TYR A 123 -22.39 5.72 -4.92
N GLU A 124 -22.19 5.33 -3.66
CA GLU A 124 -21.25 6.06 -2.79
C GLU A 124 -19.82 6.05 -3.38
N PRO A 125 -19.11 7.20 -3.40
CA PRO A 125 -17.69 7.23 -3.73
C PRO A 125 -16.90 6.43 -2.68
N ALA A 126 -15.74 5.90 -3.08
CA ALA A 126 -14.83 5.29 -2.11
C ALA A 126 -14.48 6.34 -1.03
N PRO A 127 -14.42 5.95 0.26
CA PRO A 127 -14.10 6.89 1.32
C PRO A 127 -12.74 7.52 1.02
N SER A 128 -12.67 8.84 1.20
CA SER A 128 -11.43 9.58 1.03
C SER A 128 -10.34 9.02 1.94
N LEU A 129 -9.09 9.03 1.48
CA LEU A 129 -7.95 8.48 2.23
C LEU A 129 -7.90 9.03 3.67
N THR A 130 -8.18 10.32 3.85
CA THR A 130 -8.19 11.02 5.14
C THR A 130 -9.20 10.46 6.14
N GLN A 131 -10.35 9.93 5.67
CA GLN A 131 -11.36 9.30 6.53
C GLN A 131 -10.97 7.89 6.97
N GLY A 132 -10.05 7.23 6.26
CA GLY A 132 -9.58 5.88 6.56
C GLY A 132 -8.31 5.83 7.41
N TRP A 133 -7.54 6.91 7.50
CA TRP A 133 -6.23 6.94 8.16
C TRP A 133 -6.23 6.46 9.61
N PRO A 134 -7.15 6.90 10.50
CA PRO A 134 -7.12 6.49 11.90
C PRO A 134 -7.38 4.99 12.13
N GLN A 135 -7.87 4.29 11.10
CA GLN A 135 -8.17 2.86 11.15
C GLN A 135 -7.07 2.00 10.53
N MET A 136 -6.08 2.62 9.89
CA MET A 136 -4.95 1.89 9.32
C MET A 136 -4.08 1.34 10.46
N PRO A 137 -3.58 0.09 10.36
CA PRO A 137 -2.66 -0.45 11.34
C PRO A 137 -1.45 0.47 11.61
N GLU A 138 -0.91 1.12 10.58
CA GLU A 138 0.22 2.05 10.63
C GLU A 138 -0.06 3.32 11.45
N TRP A 139 -1.32 3.66 11.72
CA TRP A 139 -1.66 4.83 12.53
C TRP A 139 -1.04 4.77 13.94
N TYR A 140 -0.83 3.56 14.46
CA TYR A 140 -0.15 3.36 15.73
C TYR A 140 1.34 3.76 15.70
N LEU A 141 1.98 3.73 14.53
CA LEU A 141 3.33 4.24 14.36
C LEU A 141 3.34 5.77 14.39
N VAL A 142 2.31 6.42 13.86
CA VAL A 142 2.12 7.87 13.95
C VAL A 142 1.87 8.29 15.40
N ILE A 143 1.01 7.56 16.12
CA ILE A 143 0.80 7.78 17.57
C ILE A 143 2.12 7.65 18.33
N LEU A 144 2.91 6.60 18.06
CA LEU A 144 4.21 6.42 18.71
C LEU A 144 5.17 7.57 18.40
N MET A 145 5.25 8.01 17.14
CA MET A 145 6.09 9.15 16.73
C MET A 145 5.69 10.44 17.46
N LEU A 146 4.39 10.74 17.52
CA LEU A 146 3.87 11.91 18.23
C LEU A 146 4.11 11.81 19.75
N ALA A 147 4.04 10.61 20.33
CA ALA A 147 4.36 10.36 21.72
C ALA A 147 5.84 10.64 22.01
N VAL A 148 6.75 10.19 21.15
CA VAL A 148 8.18 10.49 21.26
C VAL A 148 8.46 11.98 21.15
N PHE A 149 7.88 12.69 20.18
CA PHE A 149 8.04 14.15 20.07
C PHE A 149 7.46 14.89 21.26
N SER A 150 6.30 14.46 21.77
CA SER A 150 5.74 15.03 22.99
C SER A 150 6.66 14.78 24.19
N ALA A 151 7.25 13.59 24.34
CA ALA A 151 8.21 13.34 25.41
C ALA A 151 9.47 14.23 25.29
N LEU A 152 10.00 14.43 24.08
CA LEU A 152 11.09 15.39 23.83
C LEU A 152 10.67 16.83 24.13
N GLY A 153 9.39 17.16 24.06
CA GLY A 153 8.87 18.46 24.48
C GLY A 153 9.09 18.77 25.96
N LEU A 154 9.33 17.75 26.80
CA LEU A 154 9.66 17.96 28.22
C LEU A 154 11.05 18.56 28.40
N THR A 155 11.96 18.34 27.44
CA THR A 155 13.30 18.93 27.44
C THR A 155 13.37 20.20 26.59
N TRP A 156 12.59 20.28 25.49
CA TRP A 156 12.48 21.48 24.66
C TRP A 156 11.03 21.83 24.34
N LYS A 157 10.51 22.85 25.06
CA LYS A 157 9.08 23.21 25.09
C LYS A 157 8.38 23.33 23.73
N PRO A 158 8.99 23.86 22.65
CA PRO A 158 8.34 23.93 21.34
C PRO A 158 7.78 22.59 20.82
N LEU A 159 8.43 21.45 21.13
CA LEU A 159 7.91 20.14 20.74
C LEU A 159 6.64 19.71 21.49
N MET A 160 6.25 20.40 22.57
CA MET A 160 4.95 20.20 23.21
C MET A 160 3.78 20.47 22.27
N LEU A 161 3.99 21.19 21.16
CA LEU A 161 2.99 21.35 20.11
C LEU A 161 2.56 19.99 19.51
N ALA A 162 3.37 18.93 19.62
CA ALA A 162 2.99 17.58 19.22
C ALA A 162 1.93 16.94 20.16
N ALA A 163 1.83 17.38 21.42
CA ALA A 163 0.93 16.81 22.42
C ALA A 163 -0.56 16.94 22.06
N PRO A 164 -1.10 18.10 21.62
CA PRO A 164 -2.49 18.17 21.18
C PRO A 164 -2.76 17.25 19.96
N PHE A 165 -1.81 17.11 19.03
CA PHE A 165 -1.95 16.17 17.91
C PHE A 165 -1.90 14.71 18.37
N LEU A 166 -1.09 14.38 19.37
CA LEU A 166 -1.10 13.05 20.00
C LEU A 166 -2.46 12.75 20.62
N VAL A 167 -3.01 13.68 21.41
CA VAL A 167 -4.33 13.55 22.03
C VAL A 167 -5.41 13.33 20.97
N LEU A 168 -5.40 14.11 19.88
CA LEU A 168 -6.32 13.91 18.76
C LEU A 168 -6.10 12.55 18.06
N SER A 169 -4.85 12.16 17.83
CA SER A 169 -4.51 10.93 17.12
C SER A 169 -4.88 9.66 17.90
N VAL A 170 -4.85 9.73 19.23
CA VAL A 170 -5.34 8.66 20.12
C VAL A 170 -6.86 8.74 20.30
N GLY A 171 -7.38 9.96 20.45
CA GLY A 171 -8.80 10.22 20.71
C GLY A 171 -9.71 9.81 19.56
N VAL A 172 -9.30 10.04 18.30
CA VAL A 172 -10.14 9.72 17.12
C VAL A 172 -10.40 8.20 16.99
N PRO A 173 -9.41 7.30 17.00
CA PRO A 173 -9.65 5.85 16.99
C PRO A 173 -10.49 5.37 18.18
N ILE A 174 -10.25 5.92 19.38
CA ILE A 174 -11.02 5.56 20.59
C ILE A 174 -12.48 5.99 20.44
N ALA A 175 -12.73 7.25 20.05
CA ALA A 175 -14.07 7.76 19.82
C ALA A 175 -14.79 6.95 18.75
N GLN A 176 -14.09 6.57 17.69
CA GLN A 176 -14.62 5.72 16.63
C GLN A 176 -14.94 4.29 17.13
N ALA A 177 -14.07 3.70 17.95
CA ALA A 177 -14.28 2.40 18.56
C ALA A 177 -15.51 2.41 19.48
N ILE A 178 -15.65 3.43 20.33
CA ILE A 178 -16.81 3.64 21.21
C ILE A 178 -18.08 3.82 20.37
N ALA A 179 -18.05 4.69 19.36
CA ALA A 179 -19.20 4.97 18.52
C ALA A 179 -19.60 3.76 17.64
N SER A 180 -18.65 2.89 17.30
CA SER A 180 -18.93 1.63 16.59
C SER A 180 -19.48 0.57 17.54
N ALA A 181 -18.98 0.52 18.78
CA ALA A 181 -19.47 -0.38 19.81
C ALA A 181 -20.88 -0.03 20.30
N SER A 182 -21.21 1.26 20.47
CA SER A 182 -22.54 1.70 20.92
C SER A 182 -23.66 1.42 19.92
N ARG A 183 -23.32 1.18 18.66
CA ARG A 183 -24.24 0.77 17.59
C ARG A 183 -24.21 -0.72 17.29
N ALA A 184 -23.39 -1.49 18.03
CA ALA A 184 -23.36 -2.93 17.87
C ALA A 184 -24.67 -3.52 18.41
N SER A 185 -25.30 -4.38 17.62
CA SER A 185 -26.45 -5.17 18.04
C SER A 185 -25.96 -6.47 18.67
N PHE A 186 -26.34 -6.73 19.92
CA PHE A 186 -26.04 -7.97 20.61
C PHE A 186 -27.24 -8.91 20.54
N THR A 187 -27.01 -10.16 20.17
CA THR A 187 -28.06 -11.18 20.03
C THR A 187 -28.50 -11.76 21.38
N SER A 188 -27.66 -11.66 22.41
CA SER A 188 -27.99 -12.10 23.77
C SER A 188 -28.91 -11.09 24.47
N SER A 189 -30.00 -11.55 25.08
CA SER A 189 -30.80 -10.72 25.99
C SER A 189 -29.98 -10.40 27.25
N THR A 190 -29.42 -9.19 27.31
CA THR A 190 -28.69 -8.73 28.50
C THR A 190 -29.69 -8.42 29.61
N ARG A 191 -29.71 -9.24 30.67
CA ARG A 191 -30.61 -9.05 31.83
C ARG A 191 -30.24 -7.83 32.72
N SER A 192 -29.05 -7.24 32.57
CA SER A 192 -28.56 -6.14 33.43
C SER A 192 -27.83 -5.05 32.64
N ARG A 193 -27.93 -3.79 33.10
CA ARG A 193 -27.21 -2.65 32.51
C ARG A 193 -25.69 -2.83 32.59
N LEU A 194 -25.19 -3.49 33.63
CA LEU A 194 -23.75 -3.75 33.80
C LEU A 194 -23.22 -4.71 32.73
N SER A 195 -23.99 -5.74 32.36
CA SER A 195 -23.58 -6.67 31.32
C SER A 195 -23.64 -6.04 29.92
N ALA A 196 -24.63 -5.18 29.66
CA ALA A 196 -24.70 -4.39 28.43
C ALA A 196 -23.50 -3.42 28.30
N PHE A 197 -23.12 -2.75 29.40
CA PHE A 197 -21.92 -1.92 29.45
C PHE A 197 -20.66 -2.75 29.21
N GLY A 198 -20.52 -3.89 29.88
CA GLY A 198 -19.38 -4.80 29.70
C GLY A 198 -19.22 -5.29 28.25
N GLN A 199 -20.32 -5.64 27.57
CA GLN A 199 -20.31 -6.03 26.16
C GLN A 199 -19.88 -4.89 25.24
N THR A 200 -20.37 -3.68 25.49
CA THR A 200 -20.01 -2.49 24.72
C THR A 200 -18.56 -2.09 24.94
N ALA A 201 -18.09 -2.08 26.19
CA ALA A 201 -16.71 -1.78 26.57
C ALA A 201 -15.73 -2.79 25.97
N LEU A 202 -16.05 -4.10 26.05
CA LEU A 202 -15.25 -5.14 25.41
C LEU A 202 -15.21 -4.95 23.89
N THR A 203 -16.34 -4.64 23.26
CA THR A 203 -16.40 -4.41 21.81
C THR A 203 -15.55 -3.21 21.40
N ALA A 204 -15.60 -2.10 22.15
CA ALA A 204 -14.75 -0.94 21.92
C ALA A 204 -13.26 -1.28 22.09
N LEU A 205 -12.91 -2.03 23.14
CA LEU A 205 -11.55 -2.52 23.35
C LEU A 205 -11.06 -3.38 22.18
N LEU A 206 -11.89 -4.27 21.66
CA LEU A 206 -11.55 -5.13 20.53
C LEU A 206 -11.34 -4.33 19.23
N TYR A 207 -12.12 -3.27 18.99
CA TYR A 207 -11.91 -2.36 17.86
C TYR A 207 -10.56 -1.64 17.97
N THR A 208 -10.11 -1.28 19.17
CA THR A 208 -8.80 -0.66 19.39
C THR A 208 -7.66 -1.67 19.29
N LEU A 209 -7.81 -2.90 19.81
CA LEU A 209 -6.75 -3.90 19.81
C LEU A 209 -6.55 -4.57 18.44
N GLN A 210 -7.59 -4.60 17.59
CA GLN A 210 -7.54 -5.27 16.29
C GLN A 210 -6.45 -4.70 15.37
N PRO A 211 -6.38 -3.38 15.08
CA PRO A 211 -5.36 -2.84 14.19
C PRO A 211 -3.95 -3.00 14.77
N MET A 212 -3.78 -2.94 16.09
CA MET A 212 -2.50 -3.21 16.75
C MET A 212 -2.03 -4.65 16.51
N ALA A 213 -2.92 -5.63 16.73
CA ALA A 213 -2.61 -7.04 16.49
C ALA A 213 -2.29 -7.31 15.01
N ARG A 214 -3.02 -6.65 14.09
CA ARG A 214 -2.77 -6.73 12.65
C ARG A 214 -1.44 -6.08 12.28
N LEU A 215 -1.12 -4.89 12.80
CA LEU A 215 0.16 -4.21 12.60
C LEU A 215 1.31 -5.10 13.03
N TYR A 216 1.23 -5.68 14.23
CA TYR A 216 2.25 -6.61 14.71
C TYR A 216 2.46 -7.79 13.75
N GLY A 217 1.37 -8.39 13.25
CA GLY A 217 1.43 -9.44 12.24
C GLY A 217 2.14 -9.02 10.95
N ARG A 218 1.85 -7.79 10.47
CA ARG A 218 2.48 -7.21 9.26
C ARG A 218 3.98 -6.96 9.48
N LEU A 219 4.34 -6.28 10.57
CA LEU A 219 5.72 -5.91 10.88
C LEU A 219 6.62 -7.15 11.05
N CYS A 220 6.17 -8.15 11.81
CA CYS A 220 6.94 -9.38 12.03
C CYS A 220 7.21 -10.19 10.75
N HIS A 221 6.44 -9.98 9.68
CA HIS A 221 6.59 -10.70 8.42
C HIS A 221 7.10 -9.79 7.29
N GLY A 222 7.67 -8.63 7.62
CA GLY A 222 8.38 -7.76 6.67
C GLY A 222 7.51 -6.76 5.92
N LEU A 223 6.21 -6.70 6.19
CA LEU A 223 5.33 -5.67 5.64
C LEU A 223 5.42 -4.40 6.50
N THR A 224 6.52 -3.69 6.36
CA THR A 224 6.76 -2.41 7.04
C THR A 224 6.63 -1.22 6.07
N PRO A 225 6.32 -0.01 6.58
CA PRO A 225 6.32 1.21 5.76
C PRO A 225 7.69 1.51 5.13
N TRP A 226 8.79 1.16 5.83
CA TRP A 226 10.18 1.36 5.41
C TRP A 226 10.80 0.14 4.71
N ARG A 227 9.98 -0.82 4.23
CA ARG A 227 10.47 -2.02 3.57
C ARG A 227 11.16 -1.70 2.26
N ARG A 228 12.24 -2.44 1.96
CA ARG A 228 12.94 -2.33 0.69
C ARG A 228 12.25 -3.23 -0.35
N ARG A 229 11.97 -2.69 -1.52
CA ARG A 229 11.52 -3.49 -2.67
C ARG A 229 12.64 -3.87 -3.61
N VAL A 230 13.61 -2.98 -3.75
CA VAL A 230 14.76 -3.20 -4.61
C VAL A 230 15.98 -3.50 -3.76
N MET A 231 16.58 -4.67 -4.01
CA MET A 231 17.69 -5.22 -3.24
C MET A 231 19.05 -5.11 -3.95
N PHE A 232 19.08 -4.68 -5.22
CA PHE A 232 20.28 -4.74 -6.06
C PHE A 232 20.79 -3.36 -6.46
N GLY A 233 22.09 -3.14 -6.23
CA GLY A 233 22.86 -2.02 -6.76
C GLY A 233 22.54 -0.65 -6.17
N HIS A 234 23.48 0.28 -6.36
CA HIS A 234 23.30 1.69 -6.07
C HIS A 234 23.77 2.50 -7.28
N GLU A 235 22.87 3.25 -7.89
CA GLU A 235 23.20 4.16 -8.99
C GLU A 235 22.89 5.59 -8.56
N LEU A 236 23.97 6.38 -8.39
CA LEU A 236 23.94 7.74 -7.82
C LEU A 236 23.30 8.77 -8.75
N ARG A 237 23.16 8.45 -10.04
CA ARG A 237 22.62 9.36 -11.05
C ARG A 237 21.13 9.60 -10.81
N ARG A 238 20.79 10.87 -10.61
CA ARG A 238 19.42 11.31 -10.36
C ARG A 238 18.58 11.30 -11.63
N ARG A 239 19.13 11.68 -12.79
CA ARG A 239 18.39 11.65 -14.06
C ARG A 239 19.22 10.90 -15.07
N ILE A 240 18.59 9.97 -15.77
CA ILE A 240 19.25 9.15 -16.77
C ILE A 240 18.47 9.26 -18.06
N VAL A 241 19.19 9.41 -19.17
CA VAL A 241 18.66 9.18 -20.50
C VAL A 241 19.48 8.02 -21.06
N PHE A 242 18.81 6.89 -21.28
CA PHE A 242 19.47 5.67 -21.73
C PHE A 242 19.06 5.40 -23.19
N PRO A 243 19.99 5.54 -24.14
CA PRO A 243 19.72 5.23 -25.53
C PRO A 243 19.81 3.71 -25.78
N ILE A 244 18.85 3.19 -26.54
CA ILE A 244 18.84 1.84 -27.08
C ILE A 244 18.77 1.99 -28.60
N TRP A 245 19.66 1.33 -29.30
CA TRP A 245 19.61 1.23 -30.76
C TRP A 245 19.06 -0.14 -31.13
N SER A 246 18.11 -0.17 -32.06
CA SER A 246 17.56 -1.39 -32.61
C SER A 246 17.50 -1.34 -34.13
N GLU A 247 17.77 -2.47 -34.76
CA GLU A 247 17.64 -2.66 -36.21
C GLU A 247 16.30 -3.31 -36.58
N LEU A 248 15.54 -3.75 -35.58
CA LEU A 248 14.23 -4.34 -35.75
C LEU A 248 13.16 -3.34 -35.34
N TRP A 249 12.26 -3.06 -36.27
CA TRP A 249 11.14 -2.17 -36.00
C TRP A 249 10.18 -2.81 -34.98
N GLN A 250 9.85 -2.06 -33.94
CA GLN A 250 8.79 -2.39 -32.99
C GLN A 250 7.88 -1.19 -32.80
N SER A 251 6.60 -1.43 -32.54
CA SER A 251 5.69 -0.33 -32.20
C SER A 251 6.12 0.35 -30.89
N PRO A 252 5.82 1.65 -30.69
CA PRO A 252 6.08 2.31 -29.40
C PRO A 252 5.46 1.58 -28.21
N THR A 253 4.28 0.98 -28.40
CA THR A 253 3.62 0.16 -27.37
C THR A 253 4.36 -1.13 -27.05
N ASP A 254 4.98 -1.77 -28.04
CA ASP A 254 5.78 -2.98 -27.81
C ASP A 254 7.10 -2.65 -27.12
N TRP A 255 7.70 -1.49 -27.42
CA TRP A 255 8.84 -0.98 -26.67
C TRP A 255 8.52 -0.76 -25.19
N ILE A 256 7.39 -0.12 -24.87
CA ILE A 256 6.95 0.09 -23.49
C ILE A 256 6.71 -1.27 -22.79
N ARG A 257 6.07 -2.23 -23.46
CA ARG A 257 5.87 -3.60 -22.93
C ARG A 257 7.19 -4.31 -22.69
N SER A 258 8.15 -4.23 -23.62
CA SER A 258 9.48 -4.83 -23.49
C SER A 258 10.25 -4.25 -22.30
N VAL A 259 10.17 -2.92 -22.09
CA VAL A 259 10.72 -2.26 -20.91
C VAL A 259 10.02 -2.73 -19.63
N GLU A 260 8.69 -2.81 -19.64
CA GLU A 260 7.91 -3.30 -18.51
C GLU A 260 8.29 -4.74 -18.14
N ASP A 261 8.39 -5.64 -19.12
CA ASP A 261 8.73 -7.05 -18.93
C ASP A 261 10.17 -7.22 -18.42
N ALA A 262 11.11 -6.43 -18.94
CA ALA A 262 12.49 -6.41 -18.44
C ALA A 262 12.55 -5.93 -16.99
N LEU A 263 11.78 -4.90 -16.63
CA LEU A 263 11.67 -4.41 -15.26
C LEU A 263 11.03 -5.44 -14.33
N ARG A 264 9.92 -6.09 -14.74
CA ARG A 264 9.28 -7.18 -13.98
C ARG A 264 10.23 -8.36 -13.79
N GLY A 265 10.97 -8.72 -14.84
CA GLY A 265 12.01 -9.76 -14.80
C GLY A 265 13.15 -9.45 -13.85
N ALA A 266 13.47 -8.16 -13.65
CA ALA A 266 14.42 -7.69 -12.65
C ALA A 266 13.83 -7.60 -11.23
N GLY A 267 12.58 -8.02 -11.03
CA GLY A 267 11.87 -7.98 -9.73
C GLY A 267 11.30 -6.62 -9.37
N ALA A 268 11.18 -5.69 -10.32
CA ALA A 268 10.56 -4.38 -10.08
C ALA A 268 9.04 -4.50 -9.91
N VAL A 269 8.49 -3.66 -9.04
CA VAL A 269 7.03 -3.45 -8.91
C VAL A 269 6.68 -2.19 -9.69
N ILE A 270 5.79 -2.33 -10.67
CA ILE A 270 5.56 -1.30 -11.68
C ILE A 270 4.12 -0.80 -11.62
N LEU A 271 3.96 0.51 -11.77
CA LEU A 271 2.68 1.16 -12.05
C LEU A 271 2.72 1.71 -13.48
N ARG A 272 1.63 1.54 -14.22
CA ARG A 272 1.45 2.17 -15.54
C ARG A 272 0.86 3.56 -15.37
N GLY A 273 1.34 4.51 -16.16
CA GLY A 273 0.75 5.83 -16.29
C GLY A 273 -0.66 5.74 -16.87
N GLY A 274 -1.50 6.72 -16.53
CA GLY A 274 -2.79 6.94 -17.16
C GLY A 274 -2.66 7.62 -18.52
N GLU A 275 -3.78 7.78 -19.21
CA GLU A 275 -3.84 8.33 -20.58
C GLU A 275 -3.26 9.74 -20.70
N CYS A 276 -3.35 10.55 -19.64
CA CYS A 276 -2.88 11.94 -19.61
C CYS A 276 -1.65 12.14 -18.71
N ASP A 277 -1.03 11.06 -18.22
CA ASP A 277 0.16 11.18 -17.38
C ASP A 277 1.39 11.51 -18.24
N PRO A 278 2.27 12.43 -17.80
CA PRO A 278 3.48 12.80 -18.56
C PRO A 278 4.62 11.76 -18.42
N TRP A 279 4.28 10.50 -18.15
CA TRP A 279 5.19 9.39 -17.88
C TRP A 279 4.49 8.06 -18.18
N ASP A 280 5.24 7.06 -18.64
CA ASP A 280 4.68 5.78 -19.07
C ASP A 280 4.65 4.73 -17.95
N LEU A 281 5.76 4.61 -17.21
CA LEU A 281 5.96 3.60 -16.18
C LEU A 281 6.53 4.23 -14.91
N GLU A 282 6.14 3.72 -13.75
CA GLU A 282 6.70 4.09 -12.45
C GLU A 282 7.18 2.85 -11.69
N VAL A 283 8.48 2.79 -11.42
CA VAL A 283 9.14 1.73 -10.64
C VAL A 283 9.18 2.15 -9.18
N ARG A 284 8.64 1.30 -8.31
CA ARG A 284 8.49 1.62 -6.88
C ARG A 284 9.76 1.30 -6.10
N GLY A 285 10.38 2.34 -5.50
CA GLY A 285 11.50 2.21 -4.58
C GLY A 285 11.06 1.88 -3.15
N GLY A 286 10.04 2.60 -2.65
CA GLY A 286 9.44 2.43 -1.33
C GLY A 286 8.30 3.42 -1.09
N ILE A 287 8.17 3.93 0.13
CA ILE A 287 7.20 5.00 0.47
C ILE A 287 7.80 6.40 0.29
N LEU A 288 9.12 6.50 0.28
CA LEU A 288 9.83 7.78 0.25
C LEU A 288 10.21 8.20 -1.18
N SER A 289 10.45 7.25 -2.08
CA SER A 289 10.77 7.53 -3.48
C SER A 289 10.34 6.44 -4.46
N SER A 290 10.06 6.86 -5.69
CA SER A 290 9.86 6.03 -6.88
C SER A 290 10.64 6.60 -8.07
N ILE A 291 10.81 5.82 -9.13
CA ILE A 291 11.42 6.26 -10.40
C ILE A 291 10.36 6.24 -11.49
N ARG A 292 10.13 7.38 -12.13
CA ARG A 292 9.30 7.47 -13.34
C ARG A 292 10.15 7.30 -14.58
N LEU A 293 9.56 6.69 -15.59
CA LEU A 293 10.14 6.47 -16.90
C LEU A 293 9.25 7.07 -17.98
N LEU A 294 9.90 7.62 -19.00
CA LEU A 294 9.28 8.06 -20.25
C LEU A 294 10.10 7.47 -21.39
N VAL A 295 9.41 6.82 -22.33
CA VAL A 295 10.00 6.16 -23.49
C VAL A 295 9.66 6.99 -24.72
N ALA A 296 10.70 7.40 -25.45
CA ALA A 296 10.55 8.04 -26.75
C ALA A 296 11.22 7.17 -27.82
N VAL A 297 10.60 7.06 -28.98
CA VAL A 297 11.12 6.29 -30.12
C VAL A 297 11.38 7.25 -31.27
N GLU A 298 12.62 7.29 -31.74
CA GLU A 298 13.07 8.01 -32.94
C GLU A 298 13.20 7.01 -34.09
N GLU A 299 12.50 7.27 -35.20
CA GLU A 299 12.57 6.44 -36.42
C GLU A 299 13.74 6.91 -37.31
N HIS A 300 14.63 6.00 -37.67
CA HIS A 300 15.80 6.27 -38.54
C HIS A 300 15.69 5.62 -39.94
N GLY A 301 14.53 5.02 -40.24
CA GLY A 301 14.26 4.38 -41.53
C GLY A 301 14.95 3.02 -41.70
N ALA A 302 14.44 2.23 -42.66
CA ALA A 302 14.85 0.84 -42.90
C ALA A 302 14.72 -0.06 -41.64
N GLY A 303 13.64 0.15 -40.86
CA GLY A 303 13.36 -0.58 -39.63
C GLY A 303 14.24 -0.19 -38.42
N ARG A 304 15.21 0.72 -38.61
CA ARG A 304 16.12 1.16 -37.55
C ARG A 304 15.44 2.18 -36.65
N GLN A 305 15.53 1.94 -35.35
CA GLN A 305 14.94 2.77 -34.32
C GLN A 305 15.97 3.12 -33.25
N ARG A 306 15.87 4.35 -32.74
CA ARG A 306 16.59 4.78 -31.55
C ARG A 306 15.57 5.06 -30.46
N VAL A 307 15.62 4.26 -29.40
CA VAL A 307 14.72 4.40 -28.25
C VAL A 307 15.46 5.12 -27.13
N LEU A 308 14.87 6.21 -26.65
CA LEU A 308 15.37 6.99 -25.53
C LEU A 308 14.50 6.73 -24.32
N VAL A 309 15.06 6.07 -23.31
CA VAL A 309 14.38 5.89 -22.02
C VAL A 309 14.91 6.92 -21.04
N ARG A 310 14.07 7.90 -20.72
CA ARG A 310 14.36 8.90 -19.70
C ARG A 310 13.80 8.44 -18.37
N SER A 311 14.62 8.47 -17.31
CA SER A 311 14.19 8.18 -15.95
C SER A 311 14.59 9.26 -14.95
N TRP A 312 13.73 9.50 -13.95
CA TRP A 312 13.96 10.45 -12.87
C TRP A 312 13.21 10.05 -11.58
N PRO A 313 13.73 10.41 -10.39
CA PRO A 313 13.09 10.11 -9.14
C PRO A 313 11.94 11.08 -8.85
N GLN A 314 10.89 10.50 -8.29
CA GLN A 314 9.76 11.19 -7.71
C GLN A 314 9.79 10.93 -6.20
N ASN A 315 10.34 11.89 -5.47
CA ASN A 315 10.37 11.83 -4.00
C ASN A 315 8.98 12.19 -3.44
N SER A 316 8.54 11.47 -2.41
CA SER A 316 7.30 11.77 -1.69
C SER A 316 7.31 13.21 -1.18
N THR A 317 6.20 13.92 -1.38
CA THR A 317 6.02 15.28 -0.88
C THR A 317 5.93 15.28 0.64
N GLU A 318 5.22 14.32 1.21
CA GLU A 318 5.05 14.14 2.65
C GLU A 318 6.40 13.94 3.34
N GLY A 319 7.23 13.04 2.79
CA GLY A 319 8.58 12.82 3.31
C GLY A 319 9.45 14.08 3.22
N ARG A 320 9.39 14.82 2.10
CA ARG A 320 10.16 16.08 1.94
C ARG A 320 9.75 17.14 2.95
N VAL A 321 8.44 17.31 3.16
CA VAL A 321 7.90 18.24 4.16
C VAL A 321 8.34 17.85 5.56
N LEU A 322 8.27 16.55 5.91
CA LEU A 322 8.72 16.05 7.20
C LEU A 322 10.24 16.26 7.40
N ALA A 323 11.06 15.99 6.39
CA ALA A 323 12.50 16.22 6.46
C ALA A 323 12.82 17.70 6.69
N TRP A 324 12.18 18.59 5.94
CA TRP A 324 12.32 20.04 6.12
C TRP A 324 11.90 20.50 7.51
N LEU A 325 10.76 20.01 8.01
CA LEU A 325 10.29 20.33 9.36
C LEU A 325 11.31 19.91 10.42
N LEU A 326 11.86 18.69 10.32
CA LEU A 326 12.88 18.20 11.25
C LEU A 326 14.16 19.04 11.21
N ILE A 327 14.59 19.50 10.03
CA ILE A 327 15.76 20.38 9.88
C ILE A 327 15.50 21.73 10.55
N VAL A 328 14.36 22.37 10.27
CA VAL A 328 14.00 23.66 10.86
C VAL A 328 13.92 23.55 12.39
N LEU A 329 13.26 22.50 12.91
CA LEU A 329 13.17 22.26 14.34
C LEU A 329 14.55 21.95 14.96
N SER A 330 15.45 21.27 14.25
CA SER A 330 16.81 21.00 14.73
C SER A 330 17.65 22.27 14.88
N VAL A 331 17.56 23.20 13.92
CA VAL A 331 18.24 24.50 13.97
C VAL A 331 17.66 25.36 15.09
N TRP A 332 16.33 25.39 15.23
CA TRP A 332 15.68 26.13 16.31
C TRP A 332 16.00 25.55 17.70
N ALA A 333 16.02 24.23 17.86
CA ALA A 333 16.46 23.61 19.11
C ALA A 333 17.93 23.95 19.43
N ALA A 334 18.79 24.09 18.41
CA ALA A 334 20.18 24.49 18.61
C ALA A 334 20.29 25.95 19.07
N SER A 335 19.49 26.87 18.52
CA SER A 335 19.48 28.27 18.95
C SER A 335 18.99 28.44 20.38
N ASP A 336 18.08 27.57 20.83
CA ASP A 336 17.56 27.58 22.20
C ASP A 336 18.47 26.84 23.21
N GLY A 337 19.64 26.36 22.79
CA GLY A 337 20.58 25.62 23.64
C GLY A 337 20.20 24.16 23.92
N ALA A 338 19.12 23.65 23.33
CA ALA A 338 18.65 22.27 23.49
C ALA A 338 19.43 21.28 22.60
N ARG A 339 20.74 21.12 22.88
CA ARG A 339 21.68 20.34 22.06
C ARG A 339 21.24 18.89 21.80
N ASN A 340 20.74 18.20 22.84
CA ASN A 340 20.32 16.81 22.72
C ASN A 340 19.15 16.66 21.72
N VAL A 341 18.17 17.54 21.80
CA VAL A 341 16.99 17.53 20.92
C VAL A 341 17.39 17.90 19.50
N SER A 342 18.24 18.92 19.32
CA SER A 342 18.76 19.30 18.01
C SER A 342 19.46 18.13 17.31
N VAL A 343 20.35 17.40 18.00
CA VAL A 343 21.06 16.24 17.45
C VAL A 343 20.10 15.12 17.06
N ILE A 344 19.11 14.78 17.90
CA ILE A 344 18.12 13.75 17.59
C ILE A 344 17.31 14.12 16.33
N LEU A 345 16.86 15.38 16.23
CA LEU A 345 16.10 15.86 15.08
C LEU A 345 16.96 15.90 13.80
N ALA A 346 18.23 16.32 13.90
CA ALA A 346 19.18 16.32 12.79
C ALA A 346 19.45 14.91 12.27
N ILE A 347 19.71 13.95 13.16
CA ILE A 347 19.92 12.54 12.80
C ILE A 347 18.64 11.99 12.15
N SER A 348 17.47 12.28 12.70
CA SER A 348 16.19 11.84 12.14
C SER A 348 15.96 12.39 10.72
N ALA A 349 16.25 13.67 10.50
CA ALA A 349 16.19 14.29 9.17
C ALA A 349 17.19 13.64 8.21
N ALA A 350 18.43 13.43 8.64
CA ALA A 350 19.48 12.81 7.83
C ALA A 350 19.12 11.37 7.44
N LEU A 351 18.57 10.58 8.37
CA LEU A 351 18.11 9.22 8.11
C LEU A 351 16.94 9.19 7.11
N LEU A 352 16.00 10.15 7.20
CA LEU A 352 14.87 10.25 6.29
C LEU A 352 15.33 10.63 4.86
N LEU A 353 16.21 11.62 4.74
CA LEU A 353 16.80 12.03 3.46
C LEU A 353 17.66 10.93 2.85
N PHE A 354 18.48 10.27 3.67
CA PHE A 354 19.26 9.11 3.24
C PHE A 354 18.34 7.97 2.79
N GLY A 355 17.21 7.75 3.48
CA GLY A 355 16.16 6.82 3.08
C GLY A 355 15.62 7.11 1.68
N MET A 356 15.26 8.37 1.38
CA MET A 356 14.80 8.80 0.05
C MET A 356 15.85 8.56 -1.04
N LEU A 357 17.10 8.96 -0.78
CA LEU A 357 18.21 8.78 -1.72
C LEU A 357 18.44 7.30 -1.99
N ARG A 358 18.49 6.49 -0.92
CA ARG A 358 18.71 5.05 -0.99
C ARG A 358 17.60 4.33 -1.77
N GLU A 359 16.33 4.69 -1.54
CA GLU A 359 15.20 4.16 -2.33
C GLU A 359 15.30 4.55 -3.81
N SER A 360 15.66 5.81 -4.09
CA SER A 360 15.86 6.31 -5.45
C SER A 360 16.99 5.56 -6.15
N TRP A 361 18.16 5.43 -5.52
CA TRP A 361 19.33 4.77 -6.10
C TRP A 361 19.10 3.29 -6.37
N ALA A 362 18.40 2.60 -5.48
CA ALA A 362 18.05 1.20 -5.66
C ALA A 362 17.11 1.04 -6.86
N ALA A 363 16.03 1.83 -6.92
CA ALA A 363 15.10 1.79 -8.05
C ALA A 363 15.77 2.17 -9.38
N THR A 364 16.66 3.18 -9.40
CA THR A 364 17.44 3.54 -10.59
C THR A 364 18.37 2.40 -11.03
N ALA A 365 18.99 1.68 -10.09
CA ALA A 365 19.86 0.55 -10.41
C ALA A 365 19.09 -0.60 -11.08
N VAL A 366 17.87 -0.90 -10.63
CA VAL A 366 17.00 -1.87 -11.30
C VAL A 366 16.58 -1.42 -12.68
N VAL A 367 16.25 -0.13 -12.86
CA VAL A 367 15.95 0.42 -14.20
C VAL A 367 17.15 0.23 -15.14
N LEU A 368 18.34 0.61 -14.72
CA LEU A 368 19.54 0.43 -15.54
C LEU A 368 19.86 -1.04 -15.82
N HIS A 369 19.66 -1.93 -14.85
CA HIS A 369 19.84 -3.36 -15.05
C HIS A 369 18.87 -3.90 -16.10
N ALA A 370 17.59 -3.55 -16.01
CA ALA A 370 16.57 -3.93 -16.97
C ALA A 370 16.89 -3.40 -18.38
N LEU A 371 17.22 -2.12 -18.53
CA LEU A 371 17.54 -1.51 -19.82
C LEU A 371 18.81 -2.12 -20.45
N ARG A 372 19.84 -2.40 -19.66
CA ARG A 372 21.03 -3.12 -20.12
C ARG A 372 20.70 -4.55 -20.58
N SER A 373 19.72 -5.20 -19.95
CA SER A 373 19.28 -6.54 -20.37
C SER A 373 18.60 -6.54 -21.74
N ILE A 374 17.86 -5.48 -22.07
CA ILE A 374 17.23 -5.30 -23.39
C ILE A 374 18.29 -5.15 -24.47
N VAL A 375 19.28 -4.28 -24.26
CA VAL A 375 20.40 -4.08 -25.21
C VAL A 375 21.17 -5.38 -25.45
N ARG A 376 21.38 -6.19 -24.41
CA ARG A 376 22.06 -7.49 -24.55
C ARG A 376 21.25 -8.49 -25.38
N ARG A 377 19.92 -8.51 -25.23
CA ARG A 377 19.04 -9.36 -26.04
C ARG A 377 19.07 -8.95 -27.51
N ASP A 378 19.01 -7.65 -27.78
CA ASP A 378 18.98 -7.14 -29.15
C ASP A 378 20.30 -7.39 -29.90
N ARG A 379 21.45 -7.17 -29.24
CA ARG A 379 22.76 -7.56 -29.78
C ARG A 379 22.88 -9.07 -30.01
N GLY A 380 22.29 -9.88 -29.15
CA GLY A 380 22.29 -11.34 -29.29
C GLY A 380 21.36 -11.86 -30.40
N ALA A 381 20.39 -11.04 -30.83
CA ALA A 381 19.53 -11.31 -31.98
C ALA A 381 20.20 -10.89 -33.28
N SER A 382 20.86 -9.72 -33.31
CA SER A 382 21.59 -9.22 -34.48
C SER A 382 22.79 -10.09 -34.87
N VAL A 383 23.51 -10.66 -33.89
CA VAL A 383 24.61 -11.61 -34.15
C VAL A 383 24.06 -12.93 -34.72
N ARG A 384 22.94 -13.45 -34.19
CA ARG A 384 22.34 -14.70 -34.68
C ARG A 384 21.71 -14.59 -36.07
N SER A 385 21.22 -13.42 -36.47
CA SER A 385 20.77 -13.17 -37.85
C SER A 385 21.93 -13.04 -38.83
N ALA A 386 23.12 -12.63 -38.37
CA ALA A 386 24.32 -12.55 -39.21
C ALA A 386 24.96 -13.93 -39.46
N ASP A 387 24.81 -14.88 -38.54
CA ASP A 387 25.29 -16.26 -38.70
C ASP A 387 24.32 -17.17 -39.50
N LEU A 388 23.15 -16.66 -39.89
CA LEU A 388 22.12 -17.37 -40.67
C LEU A 388 21.98 -16.86 -42.12
N VAL A 389 22.90 -16.01 -42.57
CA VAL A 389 23.07 -15.56 -43.97
C VAL A 389 24.41 -16.09 -44.47
#